data_AF-A0AB39UTB4-F1
#
_entry.id   AF-A0AB39UTB4-F1
#
_cell.length_a   1.000
_cell.length_b   1.000
_cell.length_c   1.000
_cell.angle_alpha   90.00
_cell.angle_beta   90.00
_cell.angle_gamma   90.00
#
_symmetry.space_group_name_H-M   'P 1'
#
loop_
_entity.id
_entity.type
_entity.pdbx_description
1 polymer ?
#
loop_
_entity_poly.entity_id
_entity_poly.type
_entity_poly.pdbx_seq_one_letter_code
_entity_poly.pdbx_strand_id
1 'polypeptide(L)'
;MLSLSEKTPVRLVQISLPFSVAQLLLGGLNWPNLWLIAVFTLSVYVLARLYTLLEVITLTSLTDTTEFRQLLGVAAVLFIGIATFTWSWLFGTYFAFVVAVYLISPYDRDWLAGRMQMVVYDNKVEYRRVDA
;
A
#
# COMPACT_ATOMS: atom_id res chain seq x y z
N MET A 1 10.92 11.45 -13.86
CA MET A 1 10.30 10.80 -12.69
C MET A 1 9.75 9.46 -13.16
N LEU A 2 10.11 8.36 -12.50
CA LEU A 2 9.81 6.99 -12.95
C LEU A 2 8.40 6.59 -12.48
N SER A 3 7.45 6.45 -13.42
CA SER A 3 6.03 6.25 -13.08
C SER A 3 5.80 4.96 -12.29
N LEU A 4 4.96 5.05 -11.27
CA LEU A 4 4.48 3.89 -10.53
C LEU A 4 3.54 3.03 -11.40
N SER A 5 3.65 1.71 -11.23
CA SER A 5 2.76 0.75 -11.90
C SER A 5 1.42 0.64 -11.17
N GLU A 6 0.36 0.28 -11.90
CA GLU A 6 -0.96 -0.06 -11.35
C GLU A 6 -0.91 -1.23 -10.34
N LYS A 7 0.17 -2.01 -10.33
CA LYS A 7 0.39 -3.11 -9.37
C LYS A 7 0.81 -2.64 -7.98
N THR A 8 1.25 -1.37 -7.84
CA THR A 8 1.79 -0.80 -6.59
C THR A 8 0.79 -0.89 -5.42
N PRO A 9 -0.49 -0.49 -5.57
CA PRO A 9 -1.45 -0.55 -4.47
C PRO A 9 -1.68 -1.97 -3.95
N VAL A 10 -1.75 -2.95 -4.85
CA VAL A 10 -1.97 -4.35 -4.50
C VAL A 10 -0.76 -4.91 -3.74
N ARG A 11 0.48 -4.59 -4.16
CA ARG A 11 1.69 -5.05 -3.48
C ARG A 11 1.84 -4.45 -2.08
N LEU A 12 1.48 -3.18 -1.90
CA LEU A 12 1.48 -2.55 -0.58
C LEU A 12 0.46 -3.18 0.38
N VAL A 13 -0.72 -3.55 -0.14
CA VAL A 13 -1.71 -4.34 0.61
C VAL A 13 -1.17 -5.73 0.99
N GLN A 14 -0.44 -6.40 0.10
CA GLN A 14 0.18 -7.69 0.44
C GLN A 14 1.17 -7.57 1.60
N ILE A 15 1.97 -6.50 1.64
CA ILE A 15 2.87 -6.23 2.77
C ILE A 15 2.10 -5.87 4.04
N SER A 16 0.90 -5.30 3.94
CA SER A 16 0.10 -4.95 5.11
C SER A 16 -0.52 -6.17 5.79
N LEU A 17 -0.71 -7.29 5.08
CA LEU A 17 -1.30 -8.52 5.62
C LEU A 17 -0.54 -9.10 6.83
N PRO A 18 0.80 -9.26 6.81
CA PRO A 18 1.56 -9.67 8.00
C PRO A 18 1.30 -8.82 9.25
N PHE A 19 1.15 -7.50 9.10
CA PHE A 19 0.84 -6.59 10.21
C PHE A 19 -0.58 -6.83 10.73
N SER A 20 -1.54 -7.04 9.84
CA SER A 20 -2.91 -7.42 10.19
C SER A 20 -2.97 -8.78 10.92
N VAL A 21 -2.17 -9.76 10.49
CA VAL A 21 -2.06 -11.07 11.17
C VAL A 21 -1.44 -10.91 12.55
N ALA A 22 -0.34 -10.16 12.67
CA ALA A 22 0.28 -9.87 13.97
C ALA A 22 -0.73 -9.21 14.94
N GLN A 23 -1.55 -8.28 14.43
CA GLN A 23 -2.61 -7.65 15.22
C GLN A 23 -3.68 -8.64 15.70
N LEU A 24 -4.09 -9.61 14.87
CA LEU A 24 -4.99 -10.68 15.32
C LEU A 24 -4.37 -11.57 16.39
N LEU A 25 -3.06 -11.86 16.27
CA LEU A 25 -2.36 -12.69 17.24
C LEU A 25 -2.20 -11.98 18.59
N LEU A 26 -1.90 -10.68 18.59
CA LEU A 26 -1.70 -9.90 19.81
C LEU A 26 -3.02 -9.44 20.45
N GLY A 27 -3.98 -9.02 19.62
CA GLY A 27 -5.26 -8.46 20.07
C GLY A 27 -6.40 -9.48 20.17
N GLY A 28 -6.23 -10.69 19.62
CA GLY A 28 -7.25 -11.74 19.56
C GLY A 28 -8.28 -11.55 18.45
N LEU A 29 -9.04 -12.60 18.16
CA LEU A 29 -10.12 -12.59 17.16
C LEU A 29 -11.39 -11.98 17.76
N ASN A 30 -11.56 -10.68 17.59
CA ASN A 30 -12.76 -9.95 18.04
C ASN A 30 -13.22 -8.94 16.97
N TRP A 31 -14.47 -8.50 17.10
CA TRP A 31 -15.09 -7.59 16.13
C TRP A 31 -14.33 -6.27 15.94
N PRO A 32 -13.83 -5.60 17.01
CA PRO A 32 -12.98 -4.42 16.86
C PRO A 32 -11.73 -4.66 16.02
N ASN A 33 -11.02 -5.77 16.23
CA ASN A 33 -9.81 -6.10 15.47
C ASN A 33 -10.12 -6.45 14.01
N LEU A 34 -11.24 -7.13 13.74
CA LEU A 34 -11.67 -7.39 12.37
C LEU A 34 -11.99 -6.10 11.61
N TRP A 35 -12.72 -5.18 12.27
CA TRP A 35 -13.01 -3.87 11.69
C TRP A 35 -11.73 -3.08 11.42
N LEU A 36 -10.80 -3.12 12.37
CA LEU A 36 -9.51 -2.46 12.24
C LEU A 36 -8.70 -2.98 11.05
N ILE A 37 -8.67 -4.29 10.84
CA ILE A 37 -7.96 -4.87 9.70
C ILE A 37 -8.58 -4.41 8.38
N ALA A 38 -9.91 -4.34 8.32
CA ALA A 38 -10.61 -3.83 7.16
C ALA A 38 -10.27 -2.35 6.90
N VAL A 39 -10.35 -1.50 7.93
CA VAL A 39 -10.00 -0.07 7.85
C VAL A 39 -8.54 0.12 7.45
N PHE A 40 -7.62 -0.61 8.07
CA PHE A 40 -6.19 -0.54 7.76
C PHE A 40 -5.89 -0.94 6.32
N THR A 41 -6.40 -2.10 5.90
CA THR A 41 -6.17 -2.62 4.54
C THR A 41 -6.75 -1.68 3.48
N LEU A 42 -7.97 -1.17 3.70
CA LEU A 42 -8.60 -0.22 2.79
C LEU A 42 -7.82 1.09 2.72
N SER A 43 -7.30 1.57 3.86
CA SER A 43 -6.49 2.79 3.92
C SER A 43 -5.19 2.67 3.15
N VAL A 44 -4.47 1.56 3.32
CA VAL A 44 -3.25 1.27 2.55
C VAL A 44 -3.53 1.29 1.06
N TYR A 45 -4.61 0.60 0.62
CA TYR A 45 -5.00 0.55 -0.78
C TYR A 45 -5.35 1.94 -1.33
N VAL A 46 -6.25 2.66 -0.65
CA VAL A 46 -6.75 3.97 -1.10
C VAL A 46 -5.63 5.00 -1.16
N LEU A 47 -4.76 5.05 -0.15
CA LEU A 47 -3.62 5.97 -0.14
C LEU A 47 -2.63 5.67 -1.26
N ALA A 48 -2.31 4.39 -1.47
CA ALA A 48 -1.42 3.99 -2.57
C ALA A 48 -2.04 4.34 -3.94
N ARG A 49 -3.34 4.07 -4.14
CA ARG A 49 -4.04 4.38 -5.39
C ARG A 49 -4.12 5.89 -5.63
N LEU A 50 -4.43 6.68 -4.59
CA LEU A 50 -4.40 8.13 -4.67
C LEU A 50 -3.04 8.66 -5.08
N TYR A 51 -1.95 8.12 -4.52
CA TYR A 51 -0.60 8.52 -4.88
C TYR A 51 -0.29 8.20 -6.35
N THR A 52 -0.66 7.01 -6.84
CA THR A 52 -0.48 6.65 -8.25
C THR A 52 -1.30 7.54 -9.20
N LEU A 53 -2.55 7.86 -8.85
CA LEU A 53 -3.39 8.74 -9.66
C LEU A 53 -2.88 10.17 -9.64
N LEU A 54 -2.39 10.66 -8.50
CA LEU A 54 -1.77 11.97 -8.39
C LEU A 54 -0.55 12.07 -9.29
N GLU A 55 0.31 11.04 -9.32
CA GLU A 55 1.47 10.99 -10.21
C GLU A 55 1.04 11.07 -11.69
N VAL A 56 0.02 10.31 -12.10
CA VAL A 56 -0.54 10.37 -13.47
C VAL A 56 -1.10 11.75 -13.78
N ILE A 57 -1.88 12.37 -12.88
CA ILE A 57 -2.45 13.71 -13.06
C ILE A 57 -1.33 14.76 -13.17
N THR A 58 -0.26 14.67 -12.37
CA THR A 58 0.86 15.62 -12.45
C THR A 58 1.66 15.49 -13.74
N LEU A 59 1.67 14.30 -14.37
CA LEU A 59 2.37 14.05 -15.63
C LEU A 59 1.51 14.34 -16.87
N THR A 60 0.18 14.47 -16.71
CA THR A 60 -0.75 14.56 -17.85
C THR A 60 -1.72 15.74 -17.67
N SER A 61 -1.70 16.72 -18.58
CA SER A 61 -2.48 17.97 -18.45
C SER A 61 -4.00 17.82 -18.66
N LEU A 62 -4.48 16.63 -19.07
CA LEU A 62 -5.88 16.31 -19.32
C LEU A 62 -6.15 14.92 -18.72
N THR A 63 -6.66 14.87 -17.50
CA THR A 63 -7.05 13.60 -16.87
C THR A 63 -8.39 13.77 -16.18
N ASP A 64 -9.31 12.81 -16.41
CA ASP A 64 -10.54 12.70 -15.65
C ASP A 64 -10.20 12.46 -14.17
N THR A 65 -10.58 13.39 -13.30
CA THR A 65 -10.26 13.36 -11.87
C THR A 65 -11.35 12.71 -11.03
N THR A 66 -12.37 12.11 -11.66
CA THR A 66 -13.52 11.52 -10.96
C THR A 66 -13.09 10.41 -9.99
N GLU A 67 -12.25 9.47 -10.44
CA GLU A 67 -11.70 8.39 -9.58
C GLU A 67 -10.88 8.96 -8.42
N PHE A 68 -10.05 9.98 -8.69
CA PHE A 68 -9.24 10.66 -7.69
C PHE A 68 -10.09 11.36 -6.61
N ARG A 69 -11.16 12.07 -7.01
CA ARG A 69 -12.10 12.74 -6.07
C ARG A 69 -12.85 11.72 -5.22
N GLN A 70 -13.29 10.61 -5.80
CA GLN A 70 -13.96 9.54 -5.06
C GLN A 70 -13.02 8.92 -4.02
N LEU A 71 -11.80 8.59 -4.42
CA LEU A 71 -10.79 8.03 -3.52
C LEU A 71 -10.38 9.01 -2.42
N LEU A 72 -10.33 10.32 -2.69
CA LEU A 72 -10.11 11.34 -1.66
C LEU A 72 -11.25 11.37 -0.64
N GLY A 73 -12.49 11.22 -1.09
CA GLY A 73 -13.66 11.07 -0.21
C GLY A 73 -13.54 9.84 0.69
N VAL A 74 -13.14 8.70 0.12
CA VAL A 74 -12.91 7.47 0.89
C VAL A 74 -11.73 7.63 1.87
N ALA A 75 -10.64 8.29 1.45
CA ALA A 75 -9.48 8.55 2.30
C ALA A 75 -9.85 9.45 3.50
N ALA A 76 -10.71 10.45 3.29
CA ALA A 76 -11.17 11.32 4.37
C ALA A 76 -11.99 10.54 5.42
N VAL A 77 -12.91 9.67 4.98
CA VAL A 77 -13.70 8.80 5.87
C VAL A 77 -12.78 7.84 6.63
N LEU A 78 -11.78 7.26 5.95
CA LEU A 78 -10.81 6.36 6.57
C LEU A 78 -9.93 7.09 7.59
N PHE A 79 -9.47 8.30 7.29
CA PHE A 79 -8.70 9.12 8.21
C PHE A 79 -9.49 9.42 9.49
N ILE A 80 -10.77 9.81 9.36
CA ILE A 80 -11.66 10.01 10.51
C ILE A 80 -11.80 8.71 11.31
N GLY A 81 -11.98 7.57 10.63
CA GLY A 81 -12.02 6.25 11.29
C GLY A 81 -10.76 5.97 12.09
N ILE A 82 -9.58 6.08 11.49
CA ILE A 82 -8.29 5.82 12.14
C ILE A 82 -8.08 6.74 13.35
N ALA A 83 -8.37 8.03 13.18
CA ALA A 83 -8.24 9.03 14.23
C ALA A 83 -9.19 8.76 15.40
N THR A 84 -10.41 8.27 15.11
CA THR A 84 -11.43 7.95 16.13
C THR A 84 -11.08 6.71 16.95
N PHE A 85 -10.44 5.70 16.34
CA PHE A 85 -10.17 4.44 17.02
C PHE A 85 -8.80 4.35 17.73
N THR A 86 -7.91 5.36 17.63
CA THR A 86 -6.63 5.43 18.39
C THR A 86 -5.57 4.36 18.05
N TRP A 87 -5.65 3.73 16.87
CA TRP A 87 -4.71 2.66 16.46
C TRP A 87 -3.55 3.16 15.59
N SER A 88 -3.11 4.39 15.85
CA SER A 88 -2.06 5.08 15.10
C SER A 88 -0.71 4.34 15.09
N TRP A 89 -0.45 3.48 16.08
CA TRP A 89 0.80 2.73 16.17
C TRP A 89 0.95 1.66 15.07
N LEU A 90 -0.14 1.00 14.66
CA LEU A 90 -0.10 -0.02 13.61
C LEU A 90 0.14 0.62 12.23
N PHE A 91 -0.44 1.79 12.01
CA PHE A 91 -0.15 2.61 10.84
C PHE A 91 1.29 3.14 10.85
N GLY A 92 1.75 3.66 11.99
CA GLY A 92 3.11 4.19 12.14
C GLY A 92 4.18 3.13 11.88
N THR A 93 4.02 1.93 12.46
CA THR A 93 4.95 0.81 12.24
C THR A 93 4.95 0.32 10.79
N TYR A 94 3.78 0.23 10.15
CA TYR A 94 3.68 -0.12 8.74
C TYR A 94 4.39 0.90 7.83
N PHE A 95 4.11 2.19 7.99
CA PHE A 95 4.75 3.21 7.15
C PHE A 95 6.25 3.32 7.42
N ALA A 96 6.70 3.15 8.67
CA ALA A 96 8.12 3.08 8.99
C ALA A 96 8.80 1.89 8.31
N PHE A 97 8.15 0.72 8.25
CA PHE A 97 8.65 -0.44 7.53
C PHE A 97 8.76 -0.17 6.02
N VAL A 98 7.72 0.43 5.41
CA VAL A 98 7.77 0.78 3.98
C VAL A 98 8.92 1.75 3.68
N VAL A 99 9.13 2.78 4.52
CA VAL A 99 10.27 3.69 4.40
C VAL A 99 11.60 2.94 4.53
N ALA A 100 11.71 2.03 5.51
CA ALA A 100 12.92 1.22 5.68
C ALA A 100 13.23 0.36 4.44
N VAL A 101 12.22 -0.28 3.84
CA VAL A 101 12.38 -1.04 2.59
C VAL A 101 12.85 -0.14 1.46
N TYR A 102 12.28 1.07 1.34
CA TYR A 102 12.67 2.06 0.33
C TYR A 102 14.13 2.52 0.46
N LEU A 103 14.67 2.55 1.69
CA LEU A 103 16.04 2.98 1.97
C LEU A 103 17.07 1.86 1.84
N ILE A 104 16.72 0.63 2.23
CA ILE A 104 17.67 -0.48 2.36
C ILE A 104 17.87 -1.22 1.04
N SER A 105 16.79 -1.48 0.29
CA SER A 105 16.83 -2.41 -0.86
C SER A 105 16.26 -1.78 -2.13
N PRO A 106 17.11 -1.37 -3.10
CA PRO A 106 16.64 -0.81 -4.36
C PRO A 106 15.86 -1.83 -5.19
N TYR A 107 16.14 -3.13 -5.07
CA TYR A 107 15.39 -4.21 -5.73
C TYR A 107 13.99 -4.39 -5.14
N ASP A 108 13.85 -4.35 -3.82
CA ASP A 108 12.53 -4.45 -3.17
C ASP A 108 11.69 -3.20 -3.40
N ARG A 109 12.32 -2.03 -3.46
CA ARG A 109 11.67 -0.78 -3.90
C ARG A 109 11.12 -0.91 -5.33
N ASP A 110 11.93 -1.44 -6.24
CA ASP A 110 11.53 -1.58 -7.65
C ASP A 110 10.46 -2.67 -7.84
N TRP A 111 10.47 -3.71 -7.00
CA TRP A 111 9.35 -4.63 -6.88
C TRP A 111 8.12 -3.94 -6.28
N LEU A 112 8.22 -3.17 -5.20
CA LEU A 112 7.07 -2.46 -4.62
C LEU A 112 6.41 -1.52 -5.63
N ALA A 113 7.19 -0.82 -6.43
CA ALA A 113 6.74 0.06 -7.50
C ALA A 113 6.17 -0.68 -8.74
N GLY A 114 6.16 -2.01 -8.73
CA GLY A 114 5.64 -2.84 -9.82
C GLY A 114 6.57 -2.99 -11.04
N ARG A 115 7.81 -2.49 -10.97
CA ARG A 115 8.79 -2.52 -12.08
C ARG A 115 9.53 -3.84 -12.20
N MET A 116 9.63 -4.60 -11.10
CA MET A 116 10.23 -5.93 -11.08
C MET A 116 9.21 -6.99 -10.70
N GLN A 117 9.34 -8.19 -11.22
CA GLN A 117 8.59 -9.37 -10.82
C GLN A 117 9.55 -10.37 -10.16
N MET A 118 9.16 -10.88 -9.01
CA MET A 118 9.83 -12.04 -8.43
C MET A 118 9.43 -13.27 -9.24
N VAL A 119 10.43 -13.96 -9.79
CA VAL A 119 10.25 -15.20 -10.54
C VAL A 119 11.06 -16.27 -9.83
N VAL A 120 10.42 -17.39 -9.52
CA VAL A 120 11.12 -18.58 -9.04
C VAL A 120 11.61 -19.33 -10.28
N TYR A 121 12.93 -19.38 -10.45
CA TYR A 121 13.55 -20.12 -11.53
C TYR A 121 14.45 -21.18 -10.91
N ASP A 122 14.11 -22.44 -11.17
CA ASP A 122 14.72 -23.60 -10.53
C ASP A 122 14.58 -23.54 -8.99
N ASN A 123 15.68 -23.37 -8.25
CA ASN A 123 15.69 -23.27 -6.78
C ASN A 123 16.13 -21.88 -6.26
N LYS A 124 16.00 -20.84 -7.11
CA LYS A 124 16.36 -19.45 -6.77
C LYS A 124 15.21 -18.49 -7.04
N VAL A 125 15.10 -17.47 -6.19
CA VAL A 125 14.20 -16.32 -6.40
C VAL A 125 14.99 -15.23 -7.10
N GLU A 126 14.58 -14.85 -8.31
CA GLU A 126 15.18 -13.80 -9.11
C GLU A 126 14.22 -12.63 -9.27
N TYR A 127 14.73 -11.40 -9.27
CA TYR A 127 13.98 -10.21 -9.66
C TYR A 127 14.22 -9.95 -11.15
N ARG A 128 13.18 -10.09 -11.98
CA ARG A 128 13.24 -9.73 -13.40
C ARG A 128 12.51 -8.42 -13.63
N ARG A 129 13.07 -7.54 -14.48
CA ARG A 129 12.32 -6.37 -14.93
C ARG A 129 11.11 -6.82 -15.73
N VAL A 130 10.00 -6.16 -15.50
CA VAL A 130 8.82 -6.29 -16.35
C VAL A 130 9.07 -5.37 -17.55
N ASP A 131 9.54 -5.93 -18.65
CA ASP A 131 9.60 -5.20 -19.92
C ASP A 131 8.15 -4.90 -20.36
N ALA A 132 7.90 -3.62 -20.64
CA ALA A 132 6.59 -3.11 -21.02
C ALA A 132 6.17 -3.58 -22.42
#